data_AF-A0A059WSF4-F1
#
_entry.id   AF-A0A059WSF4-F1
#
_cell.length_a   1.000
_cell.length_b   1.000
_cell.length_c   1.000
_cell.angle_alpha   90.00
_cell.angle_beta   90.00
_cell.angle_gamma   90.00
#
_symmetry.space_group_name_H-M   'P 1'
#
loop_
_entity.id
_entity.type
_entity.pdbx_description
1 polymer ?
#
loop_
_entity_poly.entity_id
_entity_poly.type
_entity_poly.pdbx_seq_one_letter_code
_entity_poly.pdbx_strand_id
1 'polypeptide(L)'
;RVVDHALIPVGHLYTQGEREKTDPEGLLSTLPSIVTSLLGYWAGLLIQRRGVNWNAVGLLVIVGALCTAVGLGWDLALPIGKKLWTSSFAMLTGGLGMIGLAACLAVFDVGGWKRLARPLEIVGVNAIFVFVASGLLARLLGVISVQTDDGETSLYNWMYTSLFRDPILNHVTSDERLASLAMALSIVAFWWLVLWLMSLKNWSVRV
;
A
#
# COMPACT_ATOMS: atom_id res chain seq x y z
N ARG A 1 24.47 -5.61 6.51
CA ARG A 1 25.35 -6.76 6.17
C ARG A 1 26.54 -6.89 7.11
N VAL A 2 27.64 -6.13 6.94
CA VAL A 2 28.82 -6.23 7.83
C VAL A 2 28.43 -6.01 9.28
N VAL A 3 27.60 -4.99 9.51
CA VAL A 3 27.08 -4.67 10.85
C VAL A 3 26.16 -5.78 11.38
N ASP A 4 25.20 -6.25 10.58
CA ASP A 4 24.25 -7.28 11.03
C ASP A 4 24.93 -8.62 11.33
N HIS A 5 25.89 -9.06 10.51
CA HIS A 5 26.67 -10.28 10.77
C HIS A 5 27.59 -10.15 11.99
N ALA A 6 28.00 -8.94 12.36
CA ALA A 6 28.79 -8.68 13.55
C ALA A 6 27.95 -8.68 14.84
N LEU A 7 26.65 -8.39 14.73
CA LEU A 7 25.74 -8.28 15.87
C LEU A 7 24.87 -9.53 16.07
N ILE A 8 24.47 -10.20 14.99
CA ILE A 8 23.50 -11.30 15.01
C ILE A 8 24.09 -12.52 14.28
N PRO A 9 24.13 -13.70 14.94
CA PRO A 9 24.56 -14.93 14.30
C PRO A 9 23.71 -15.26 13.06
N VAL A 10 24.35 -15.78 12.01
CA VAL A 10 23.75 -16.03 10.68
C VAL A 10 22.53 -16.98 10.70
N GLY A 11 22.37 -17.76 11.78
CA GLY A 11 21.19 -18.61 12.00
C GLY A 11 19.92 -17.86 12.41
N HIS A 12 20.04 -16.65 12.93
CA HIS A 12 18.93 -15.80 13.40
C HIS A 12 18.59 -14.65 12.44
N LEU A 13 19.33 -14.50 11.34
CA LEU A 13 19.03 -13.51 10.32
C LEU A 13 17.82 -13.94 9.47
N TYR A 14 17.02 -12.97 9.04
CA TYR A 14 15.83 -13.20 8.24
C TYR A 14 16.17 -13.93 6.92
N THR A 15 15.44 -15.01 6.63
CA THR A 15 15.75 -15.99 5.58
C THR A 15 14.69 -16.10 4.48
N GLN A 16 13.53 -15.46 4.61
CA GLN A 16 12.48 -15.60 3.60
C GLN A 16 12.80 -14.79 2.33
N GLY A 17 13.21 -15.50 1.28
CA GLY A 17 13.17 -15.04 -0.11
C GLY A 17 14.43 -14.38 -0.67
N GLU A 18 15.61 -14.56 -0.07
CA GLU A 18 16.86 -13.99 -0.59
C GLU A 18 18.00 -15.01 -0.76
N ARG A 19 18.87 -14.72 -1.73
CA ARG A 19 20.22 -15.32 -1.83
C ARG A 19 21.12 -14.93 -0.65
N GLU A 20 20.78 -13.89 0.10
CA GLU A 20 21.65 -13.25 1.08
C GLU A 20 20.86 -12.87 2.35
N LYS A 21 21.44 -13.10 3.54
CA LYS A 21 20.75 -12.97 4.83
C LYS A 21 21.01 -11.60 5.46
N THR A 22 19.97 -10.83 5.76
CA THR A 22 20.06 -9.54 6.47
C THR A 22 18.88 -9.35 7.40
N ASP A 23 19.04 -8.54 8.45
CA ASP A 23 17.96 -8.28 9.42
C ASP A 23 17.18 -7.00 9.04
N PRO A 24 15.92 -7.12 8.57
CA PRO A 24 15.09 -5.97 8.22
C PRO A 24 14.63 -5.16 9.43
N GLU A 25 14.75 -5.69 10.65
CA GLU A 25 14.37 -5.00 11.90
C GLU A 25 15.58 -4.56 12.73
N GLY A 26 16.79 -4.71 12.19
CA GLY A 26 18.03 -4.32 12.86
C GLY A 26 18.21 -2.82 13.03
N LEU A 27 19.21 -2.41 13.83
CA LEU A 27 19.50 -1.01 14.17
C LEU A 27 19.56 -0.06 12.95
N LEU A 28 20.09 -0.56 11.83
CA LEU A 28 20.25 0.23 10.60
C LEU A 28 18.94 0.51 9.86
N SER A 29 17.89 -0.31 10.05
CA SER A 29 16.56 -0.05 9.49
C SER A 29 15.68 0.75 10.46
N THR A 30 15.89 0.59 11.77
CA THR A 30 15.11 1.31 12.80
C THR A 30 15.31 2.81 12.71
N LEU A 31 16.55 3.28 12.57
CA LEU A 31 16.87 4.72 12.52
C LEU A 31 16.19 5.44 11.34
N PRO A 32 16.34 4.98 10.07
CA PRO A 32 15.61 5.57 8.95
C PRO A 32 14.09 5.47 9.09
N SER A 33 13.57 4.41 9.72
CA SER A 33 12.13 4.25 9.98
C SER A 33 11.62 5.34 10.93
N ILE A 34 12.36 5.64 12.00
CA ILE A 34 12.06 6.76 12.91
C ILE A 34 12.06 8.08 12.15
N VAL A 35 13.06 8.32 11.30
CA VAL A 35 13.14 9.54 10.48
C VAL A 35 11.93 9.67 9.56
N THR A 36 11.50 8.57 8.93
CA THR A 36 10.31 8.57 8.05
C THR A 36 9.04 8.94 8.83
N SER A 37 8.86 8.37 10.02
CA SER A 37 7.75 8.71 10.92
C SER A 37 7.77 10.17 11.35
N LEU A 38 8.96 10.70 11.67
CA LEU A 38 9.13 12.10 12.02
C LEU A 38 8.82 13.02 10.83
N LEU A 39 9.25 12.70 9.61
CA LEU A 39 8.88 13.47 8.41
C LEU A 39 7.36 13.59 8.26
N GLY A 40 6.63 12.50 8.48
CA GLY A 40 5.16 12.51 8.49
C GLY A 40 4.59 13.41 9.59
N TYR A 41 5.12 13.30 10.81
CA TYR A 41 4.73 14.17 11.93
C TYR A 41 4.95 15.66 11.61
N TRP A 42 6.11 16.02 11.07
CA TRP A 42 6.44 17.39 10.70
C TRP A 42 5.55 17.92 9.57
N ALA A 43 5.24 17.09 8.57
CA ALA A 43 4.28 17.45 7.51
C ALA A 43 2.90 17.76 8.10
N GLY A 44 2.41 16.92 9.01
CA GLY A 44 1.14 17.14 9.72
C GLY A 44 1.17 18.40 10.60
N LEU A 45 2.25 18.61 11.36
CA LEU A 45 2.42 19.79 12.21
C LEU A 45 2.47 21.09 11.38
N LEU A 46 3.10 21.05 10.21
CA LEU A 46 3.14 22.18 9.28
C LEU A 46 1.72 22.56 8.83
N ILE A 47 0.93 21.58 8.41
CA ILE A 47 -0.46 21.78 7.99
C ILE A 47 -1.29 22.32 9.16
N GLN A 48 -1.15 21.74 10.35
CA GLN A 48 -1.88 22.17 11.54
C GLN A 48 -1.59 23.64 11.90
N ARG A 49 -0.32 24.07 11.82
CA ARG A 49 0.08 25.44 12.20
C ARG A 49 -0.22 26.48 11.13
N ARG A 50 -0.08 26.14 9.85
CA ARG A 50 -0.27 27.10 8.73
C ARG A 50 -1.66 27.07 8.11
N GLY A 51 -2.47 26.06 8.46
CA GLY A 51 -3.74 25.77 7.82
C GLY A 51 -3.55 25.15 6.42
N VAL A 52 -4.67 24.71 5.85
CA VAL A 52 -4.70 24.14 4.50
C VAL A 52 -4.90 25.26 3.48
N ASN A 53 -3.82 25.69 2.83
CA ASN A 53 -3.82 26.73 1.80
C ASN A 53 -2.71 26.49 0.77
N TRP A 54 -2.71 27.24 -0.33
CA TRP A 54 -1.71 27.11 -1.40
C TRP A 54 -0.27 27.29 -0.92
N ASN A 55 -0.02 28.12 0.10
CA ASN A 55 1.32 28.32 0.65
C ASN A 55 1.82 27.06 1.39
N ALA A 56 0.97 26.42 2.18
CA ALA A 56 1.30 25.17 2.86
C ALA A 56 1.51 24.03 1.86
N VAL A 57 0.65 23.92 0.84
CA VAL A 57 0.79 22.98 -0.27
C VAL A 57 2.12 23.18 -0.99
N GLY A 58 2.44 24.42 -1.39
CA GLY A 58 3.69 24.74 -2.09
C GLY A 58 4.92 24.39 -1.25
N LEU A 59 4.88 24.64 0.06
CA LEU A 59 5.97 24.27 0.95
C LEU A 59 6.15 22.75 1.07
N LEU A 60 5.06 21.98 1.17
CA LEU A 60 5.12 20.51 1.15
C LEU A 60 5.72 19.97 -0.15
N VAL A 61 5.37 20.57 -1.30
CA VAL A 61 5.95 20.20 -2.59
C VAL A 61 7.45 20.51 -2.64
N ILE A 62 7.86 21.69 -2.19
CA ILE A 62 9.28 22.09 -2.19
C ILE A 62 10.10 21.17 -1.28
N VAL A 63 9.67 20.98 -0.03
CA VAL A 63 10.36 20.12 0.93
C VAL A 63 10.34 18.66 0.46
N GLY A 64 9.20 18.20 -0.07
CA GLY A 64 9.07 16.86 -0.63
C GLY A 64 9.98 16.63 -1.83
N ALA A 65 10.10 17.60 -2.74
CA ALA A 65 11.00 17.55 -3.89
C ALA A 65 12.47 17.54 -3.45
N LEU A 66 12.84 18.35 -2.46
CA LEU A 66 14.18 18.34 -1.88
C LEU A 66 14.51 16.99 -1.24
N CYS A 67 13.62 16.43 -0.41
CA CYS A 67 13.80 15.09 0.16
C CYS A 67 13.90 14.00 -0.91
N THR A 68 13.08 14.09 -1.96
CA THR A 68 13.11 13.15 -3.10
C THR A 68 14.46 13.24 -3.83
N ALA A 69 14.93 14.45 -4.13
CA ALA A 69 16.22 14.67 -4.79
C ALA A 69 17.39 14.19 -3.92
N VAL A 70 17.35 14.45 -2.60
CA VAL A 70 18.34 13.92 -1.65
C VAL A 70 18.31 12.41 -1.61
N GLY A 71 17.14 11.77 -1.58
CA GLY A 71 17.02 10.30 -1.60
C GLY A 71 17.61 9.68 -2.87
N LEU A 72 17.32 10.27 -4.04
CA LEU A 72 17.87 9.84 -5.33
C LEU A 72 19.38 10.11 -5.43
N GLY A 73 19.88 11.22 -4.90
CA GLY A 73 21.32 11.49 -4.85
C GLY A 73 22.05 10.56 -3.87
N TRP A 74 21.40 10.23 -2.75
CA TRP A 74 21.94 9.32 -1.73
C TRP A 74 22.00 7.86 -2.21
N ASP A 75 21.19 7.49 -3.21
CA ASP A 75 21.24 6.18 -3.88
C ASP A 75 22.64 5.82 -4.39
N LEU A 76 23.42 6.83 -4.83
CA LEU A 76 24.78 6.64 -5.33
C LEU A 76 25.74 6.10 -4.26
N ALA A 77 25.52 6.45 -2.99
CA ALA A 77 26.36 6.02 -1.87
C ALA A 77 25.72 4.86 -1.09
N LEU A 78 24.39 4.88 -0.94
CA LEU A 78 23.61 3.86 -0.27
C LEU A 78 22.38 3.53 -1.12
N PRO A 79 22.39 2.38 -1.83
CA PRO A 79 21.31 2.01 -2.73
C PRO A 79 19.95 1.98 -2.03
N ILE A 80 18.92 2.42 -2.75
CA ILE A 80 17.53 2.44 -2.31
C ILE A 80 17.06 1.01 -2.07
N GLY A 81 17.00 0.64 -0.80
CA GLY A 81 16.57 -0.68 -0.34
C GLY A 81 15.30 -0.62 0.48
N LYS A 82 14.17 -1.07 -0.10
CA LYS A 82 12.89 -1.21 0.62
C LYS A 82 12.97 -2.21 1.78
N LYS A 83 13.70 -3.32 1.59
CA LYS A 83 13.76 -4.42 2.56
C LYS A 83 14.46 -4.03 3.88
N LEU A 84 15.52 -3.24 3.78
CA LEU A 84 16.27 -2.74 4.95
C LEU A 84 15.84 -1.33 5.38
N TRP A 85 14.79 -0.80 4.76
CA TRP A 85 14.34 0.58 4.96
C TRP A 85 15.51 1.58 4.96
N THR A 86 16.38 1.51 3.94
CA THR A 86 17.61 2.34 3.89
C THR A 86 17.34 3.84 4.01
N SER A 87 18.32 4.64 4.45
CA SER A 87 18.12 6.09 4.58
C SER A 87 17.82 6.81 3.26
N SER A 88 18.37 6.36 2.13
CA SER A 88 17.98 6.81 0.79
C SER A 88 16.51 6.53 0.50
N PHE A 89 16.07 5.30 0.79
CA PHE A 89 14.66 4.90 0.66
C PHE A 89 13.73 5.72 1.58
N ALA A 90 14.12 5.98 2.82
CA ALA A 90 13.37 6.81 3.77
C ALA A 90 13.20 8.25 3.26
N MET A 91 14.27 8.88 2.76
CA MET A 91 14.21 10.23 2.18
C MET A 91 13.35 10.27 0.92
N LEU A 92 13.52 9.30 0.03
CA LEU A 92 12.75 9.18 -1.20
C LEU A 92 11.25 9.03 -0.91
N THR A 93 10.88 8.05 -0.08
CA THR A 93 9.46 7.76 0.22
C THR A 93 8.82 8.83 1.07
N GLY A 94 9.54 9.43 2.03
CA GLY A 94 9.07 10.60 2.77
C GLY A 94 8.83 11.79 1.87
N GLY A 95 9.74 12.05 0.92
CA GLY A 95 9.62 13.10 -0.10
C GLY A 95 8.39 12.91 -0.99
N LEU A 96 8.25 11.72 -1.58
CA LEU A 96 7.10 11.37 -2.42
C LEU A 96 5.79 11.38 -1.63
N GLY A 97 5.81 10.97 -0.36
CA GLY A 97 4.66 11.05 0.55
C GLY A 97 4.20 12.49 0.78
N MET A 98 5.13 13.43 1.00
CA MET A 98 4.81 14.85 1.13
C MET A 98 4.23 15.44 -0.16
N ILE A 99 4.77 15.07 -1.32
CA ILE A 99 4.25 15.51 -2.62
C ILE A 99 2.84 14.94 -2.86
N GLY A 100 2.64 13.65 -2.58
CA GLY A 100 1.33 13.00 -2.69
C GLY A 100 0.29 13.63 -1.76
N LEU A 101 0.66 13.90 -0.51
CA LEU A 101 -0.19 14.62 0.44
C LEU A 101 -0.52 16.03 -0.06
N ALA A 102 0.48 16.76 -0.56
CA ALA A 102 0.27 18.09 -1.13
C ALA A 102 -0.69 18.07 -2.33
N ALA A 103 -0.59 17.05 -3.21
CA ALA A 103 -1.51 16.86 -4.32
C ALA A 103 -2.95 16.61 -3.84
N CYS A 104 -3.14 15.76 -2.83
CA CYS A 104 -4.47 15.54 -2.23
C CYS A 104 -5.05 16.84 -1.65
N LEU A 105 -4.27 17.57 -0.85
CA LEU A 105 -4.70 18.85 -0.26
C LEU A 105 -5.01 19.91 -1.34
N ALA A 106 -4.19 19.97 -2.40
CA ALA A 106 -4.40 20.88 -3.51
C ALA A 106 -5.71 20.61 -4.24
N VAL A 107 -6.01 19.34 -4.54
CA VAL A 107 -7.20 18.97 -5.32
C VAL A 107 -8.48 19.05 -4.48
N PHE A 108 -8.47 18.45 -3.27
CA PHE A 108 -9.69 18.25 -2.51
C PHE A 108 -10.01 19.39 -1.54
N ASP A 109 -9.00 19.91 -0.84
CA ASP A 109 -9.21 20.93 0.19
C ASP A 109 -9.16 22.34 -0.38
N VAL A 110 -8.09 22.69 -1.11
CA VAL A 110 -7.90 24.04 -1.64
C VAL A 110 -8.62 24.24 -2.97
N GLY A 111 -8.53 23.26 -3.89
CA GLY A 111 -9.20 23.26 -5.18
C GLY A 111 -10.70 23.02 -5.11
N GLY A 112 -11.20 22.50 -3.98
CA GLY A 112 -12.63 22.35 -3.70
C GLY A 112 -13.31 21.19 -4.42
N TRP A 113 -12.56 20.26 -5.04
CA TRP A 113 -13.10 19.13 -5.81
C TRP A 113 -13.60 17.99 -4.91
N LYS A 114 -14.31 18.32 -3.83
CA LYS A 114 -14.76 17.40 -2.76
C LYS A 114 -15.66 16.27 -3.25
N ARG A 115 -16.37 16.47 -4.37
CA ARG A 115 -17.21 15.41 -4.97
C ARG A 115 -16.40 14.21 -5.45
N LEU A 116 -15.17 14.44 -5.93
CA LEU A 116 -14.25 13.37 -6.33
C LEU A 116 -13.60 12.68 -5.14
N ALA A 117 -13.53 13.36 -3.98
CA ALA A 117 -13.01 12.78 -2.75
C ALA A 117 -13.96 11.75 -2.12
N ARG A 118 -15.29 11.96 -2.22
CA ARG A 118 -16.30 11.07 -1.61
C ARG A 118 -16.08 9.57 -1.82
N PRO A 119 -15.88 9.06 -3.05
CA PRO A 119 -15.64 7.64 -3.25
C PRO A 119 -14.39 7.12 -2.52
N LEU A 120 -13.33 7.93 -2.48
CA LEU A 120 -12.06 7.61 -1.82
C LEU A 120 -12.21 7.69 -0.29
N GLU A 121 -12.94 8.67 0.21
CA GLU A 121 -13.25 8.86 1.62
C GLU A 121 -14.01 7.66 2.20
N ILE A 122 -15.03 7.17 1.48
CA ILE A 122 -15.83 6.00 1.89
C ILE A 122 -14.96 4.77 2.11
N VAL A 123 -13.97 4.56 1.23
CA VAL A 123 -13.02 3.45 1.39
C VAL A 123 -12.02 3.74 2.52
N GLY A 124 -11.60 4.99 2.66
CA GLY A 124 -10.62 5.42 3.65
C GLY A 124 -11.10 5.33 5.10
N VAL A 125 -12.37 5.66 5.39
CA VAL A 125 -12.92 5.68 6.77
C VAL A 125 -12.81 4.31 7.46
N ASN A 126 -12.94 3.23 6.70
CA ASN A 126 -12.89 1.85 7.20
C ASN A 126 -11.71 1.07 6.60
N ALA A 127 -10.58 1.75 6.30
CA ALA A 127 -9.44 1.14 5.61
C ALA A 127 -8.83 -0.06 6.35
N ILE A 128 -8.67 0.03 7.68
CA ILE A 128 -8.12 -1.07 8.49
C ILE A 128 -9.05 -2.28 8.46
N PHE A 129 -10.36 -2.05 8.61
CA PHE A 129 -11.36 -3.11 8.55
C PHE A 129 -11.27 -3.88 7.22
N VAL A 130 -11.24 -3.18 6.09
CA VAL A 130 -11.16 -3.81 4.76
C VAL A 130 -9.85 -4.52 4.55
N PHE A 131 -8.73 -3.95 5.02
CA PHE A 131 -7.42 -4.61 4.95
C PHE A 131 -7.46 -5.97 5.66
N VAL A 132 -7.97 -6.01 6.90
CA VAL A 132 -8.05 -7.26 7.67
C VAL A 132 -9.07 -8.22 7.06
N ALA A 133 -10.27 -7.73 6.75
CA ALA A 133 -11.38 -8.56 6.28
C ALA A 133 -11.13 -9.12 4.88
N SER A 134 -10.49 -8.37 3.98
CA SER A 134 -10.07 -8.86 2.66
C SER A 134 -9.00 -9.95 2.78
N GLY A 135 -8.03 -9.78 3.67
CA GLY A 135 -7.02 -10.80 3.96
C GLY A 135 -7.60 -12.06 4.60
N LEU A 136 -8.63 -11.92 5.44
CA LEU A 136 -9.35 -13.07 6.00
C LEU A 136 -10.15 -13.80 4.93
N LEU A 137 -10.92 -13.06 4.11
CA LEU A 137 -11.70 -13.62 3.01
C LEU A 137 -10.80 -14.39 2.04
N ALA A 138 -9.67 -13.82 1.62
CA ALA A 138 -8.73 -14.48 0.71
C ALA A 138 -8.21 -15.81 1.28
N ARG A 139 -7.89 -15.86 2.58
CA ARG A 139 -7.46 -17.10 3.24
C ARG A 139 -8.58 -18.12 3.32
N LEU A 140 -9.81 -17.70 3.66
CA LEU A 140 -10.97 -18.59 3.70
C LEU A 140 -11.26 -19.19 2.33
N LEU A 141 -11.25 -18.39 1.26
CA LEU A 141 -11.42 -18.86 -0.11
C LEU A 141 -10.30 -19.82 -0.55
N GLY A 142 -9.09 -19.67 -0.01
CA GLY A 142 -7.97 -20.58 -0.28
C GLY A 142 -8.06 -21.91 0.47
N VAL A 143 -8.64 -21.93 1.67
CA VAL A 143 -8.75 -23.12 2.53
C VAL A 143 -9.94 -24.00 2.16
N ILE A 144 -11.06 -23.40 1.76
CA ILE A 144 -12.25 -24.16 1.35
C ILE A 144 -11.94 -24.85 0.03
N SER A 145 -11.95 -26.19 0.02
CA SER A 145 -11.84 -26.98 -1.20
C SER A 145 -13.22 -27.30 -1.78
N VAL A 146 -13.28 -27.36 -3.10
CA VAL A 146 -14.45 -27.73 -3.89
C VAL A 146 -14.06 -28.89 -4.80
N GLN A 147 -14.87 -29.94 -4.78
CA GLN A 147 -14.71 -31.04 -5.73
C GLN A 147 -15.24 -30.60 -7.10
N THR A 148 -14.38 -30.66 -8.10
CA THR A 148 -14.70 -30.40 -9.51
C THR A 148 -14.46 -31.70 -10.30
N ASP A 149 -15.01 -31.79 -11.51
CA ASP A 149 -14.83 -32.97 -12.37
C ASP A 149 -13.34 -33.30 -12.65
N ASP A 150 -12.47 -32.29 -12.60
CA ASP A 150 -11.01 -32.40 -12.78
C ASP A 150 -10.22 -32.64 -11.46
N GLY A 151 -10.91 -32.81 -10.33
CA GLY A 151 -10.33 -33.05 -9.01
C GLY A 151 -10.64 -31.97 -7.96
N GLU A 152 -9.93 -32.02 -6.84
CA GLU A 152 -10.09 -31.01 -5.77
C GLU A 152 -9.34 -29.72 -6.10
N THR A 153 -10.06 -28.61 -6.11
CA THR A 153 -9.48 -27.27 -6.26
C THR A 153 -9.94 -26.36 -5.12
N SER A 154 -9.19 -25.30 -4.83
CA SER A 154 -9.63 -24.30 -3.84
C SER A 154 -10.81 -23.50 -4.40
N LEU A 155 -11.71 -23.06 -3.52
CA LEU A 155 -12.84 -22.21 -3.89
C LEU A 155 -12.38 -20.94 -4.61
N TYR A 156 -11.23 -20.39 -4.21
CA TYR A 156 -10.60 -19.27 -4.90
C TYR A 156 -10.28 -19.61 -6.37
N ASN A 157 -9.64 -20.76 -6.62
CA ASN A 157 -9.28 -21.17 -7.97
C ASN A 157 -10.53 -21.52 -8.79
N TRP A 158 -11.49 -22.21 -8.19
CA TRP A 158 -12.77 -22.51 -8.83
C TRP A 158 -13.52 -21.22 -9.24
N MET A 159 -13.56 -20.22 -8.36
CA MET A 159 -14.15 -18.91 -8.70
C MET A 159 -13.41 -18.26 -9.87
N TYR A 160 -12.08 -18.30 -9.88
CA TYR A 160 -11.28 -17.78 -10.98
C TYR A 160 -11.59 -18.52 -12.29
N THR A 161 -11.56 -19.85 -12.30
CA THR A 161 -11.75 -20.64 -13.50
C THR A 161 -13.17 -20.51 -14.03
N SER A 162 -14.17 -20.79 -13.19
CA SER A 162 -15.55 -20.92 -13.64
C SER A 162 -16.27 -19.58 -13.84
N LEU A 163 -15.97 -18.55 -13.04
CA LEU A 163 -16.66 -17.25 -13.15
C LEU A 163 -15.95 -16.26 -14.08
N PHE A 164 -14.62 -16.35 -14.21
CA PHE A 164 -13.83 -15.38 -14.96
C PHE A 164 -13.14 -16.01 -16.17
N ARG A 165 -12.28 -17.01 -15.97
CA ARG A 165 -11.46 -17.59 -17.04
C ARG A 165 -12.31 -18.19 -18.14
N ASP A 166 -13.17 -19.16 -17.84
CA ASP A 166 -13.90 -19.90 -18.86
C ASP A 166 -14.92 -19.01 -19.60
N PRO A 167 -15.71 -18.15 -18.93
CA PRO A 167 -16.61 -17.25 -19.64
C PRO A 167 -15.89 -16.24 -20.53
N ILE A 168 -14.78 -15.65 -20.06
CA ILE A 168 -14.03 -14.62 -20.80
C ILE A 168 -13.27 -15.24 -21.97
N LEU A 169 -12.59 -16.38 -21.77
CA LEU A 169 -11.88 -17.09 -22.83
C LEU A 169 -12.82 -17.57 -23.94
N ASN A 170 -14.04 -17.99 -23.58
CA ASN A 170 -15.00 -18.55 -24.53
C ASN A 170 -15.82 -17.49 -25.27
N HIS A 171 -16.11 -16.34 -24.65
CA HIS A 171 -17.06 -15.34 -25.22
C HIS A 171 -16.43 -13.99 -25.55
N VAL A 172 -15.27 -13.66 -24.97
CA VAL A 172 -14.71 -12.29 -25.06
C VAL A 172 -13.34 -12.27 -25.73
N THR A 173 -12.34 -12.99 -25.20
CA THR A 173 -10.95 -12.93 -25.68
C THR A 173 -10.13 -14.10 -25.13
N SER A 174 -9.21 -14.66 -25.90
CA SER A 174 -8.33 -15.77 -25.51
C SER A 174 -7.18 -15.40 -24.55
N ASP A 175 -7.16 -14.21 -23.95
CA ASP A 175 -6.08 -13.73 -23.08
C ASP A 175 -6.43 -13.93 -21.59
N GLU A 176 -5.70 -14.81 -20.93
CA GLU A 176 -5.86 -15.12 -19.50
C GLU A 176 -5.58 -13.91 -18.59
N ARG A 177 -4.84 -12.91 -19.06
CA ARG A 177 -4.54 -11.69 -18.31
C ARG A 177 -5.81 -10.88 -18.03
N LEU A 178 -6.71 -10.81 -18.99
CA LEU A 178 -8.00 -10.10 -18.84
C LEU A 178 -8.88 -10.77 -17.79
N ALA A 179 -8.86 -12.10 -17.69
CA ALA A 179 -9.60 -12.82 -16.66
C ALA A 179 -9.08 -12.50 -15.26
N SER A 180 -7.76 -12.43 -15.08
CA SER A 180 -7.17 -12.07 -13.78
C SER A 180 -7.47 -10.61 -13.41
N LEU A 181 -7.44 -9.69 -14.38
CA LEU A 181 -7.82 -8.29 -14.18
C LEU A 181 -9.30 -8.16 -13.81
N ALA A 182 -10.19 -8.88 -14.49
CA ALA A 182 -11.61 -8.88 -14.21
C ALA A 182 -11.91 -9.35 -12.78
N MET A 183 -11.31 -10.46 -12.35
CA MET A 183 -11.45 -10.95 -10.97
C MET A 183 -10.94 -9.92 -9.95
N ALA A 184 -9.78 -9.30 -10.20
CA ALA A 184 -9.24 -8.26 -9.33
C ALA A 184 -10.19 -7.06 -9.22
N LEU A 185 -10.72 -6.57 -10.34
CA LEU A 185 -11.70 -5.49 -10.36
C LEU A 185 -13.00 -5.87 -9.65
N SER A 186 -13.48 -7.10 -9.80
CA SER A 186 -14.67 -7.59 -9.09
C SER A 186 -14.46 -7.66 -7.59
N ILE A 187 -13.29 -8.09 -7.11
CA ILE A 187 -12.97 -8.09 -5.67
C ILE A 187 -12.90 -6.66 -5.12
N VAL A 188 -12.28 -5.75 -5.86
CA VAL A 188 -12.23 -4.32 -5.48
C VAL A 188 -13.64 -3.73 -5.45
N ALA A 189 -14.45 -3.97 -6.48
CA ALA A 189 -15.83 -3.52 -6.55
C ALA A 189 -16.70 -4.10 -5.43
N PHE A 190 -16.50 -5.38 -5.08
CA PHE A 190 -17.17 -6.02 -3.96
C PHE A 190 -16.86 -5.30 -2.64
N TRP A 191 -15.58 -5.09 -2.31
CA TRP A 191 -15.21 -4.38 -1.09
C TRP A 191 -15.66 -2.93 -1.08
N TRP A 192 -15.60 -2.27 -2.24
CA TRP A 192 -16.10 -0.92 -2.37
C TRP A 192 -17.62 -0.84 -2.16
N LEU A 193 -18.38 -1.82 -2.67
CA LEU A 193 -19.82 -1.92 -2.43
C LEU A 193 -20.13 -2.17 -0.95
N VAL A 194 -19.39 -3.06 -0.29
CA VAL A 194 -19.54 -3.30 1.16
C VAL A 194 -19.34 -2.00 1.94
N LEU A 195 -18.27 -1.27 1.64
CA LEU A 195 -17.97 0.01 2.29
C LEU A 195 -18.97 1.10 1.96
N TRP A 196 -19.47 1.13 0.73
CA TRP A 196 -20.54 2.03 0.33
C TRP A 196 -21.80 1.77 1.16
N LEU A 197 -22.21 0.51 1.32
CA LEU A 197 -23.35 0.15 2.17
C LEU A 197 -23.11 0.52 3.65
N MET A 198 -21.89 0.36 4.15
CA MET A 198 -21.53 0.83 5.49
C MET A 198 -21.64 2.34 5.62
N SER A 199 -21.23 3.10 4.60
CA SER A 199 -21.31 4.55 4.58
C SER A 199 -22.75 5.05 4.58
N LEU A 200 -23.66 4.37 3.87
CA LEU A 200 -25.09 4.69 3.87
C LEU A 200 -25.71 4.53 5.27
N LYS A 201 -25.16 3.63 6.09
CA LYS A 201 -25.60 3.38 7.47
C LYS A 201 -24.78 4.16 8.50
N ASN A 202 -23.85 5.02 8.08
CA ASN A 202 -22.89 5.71 8.95
C ASN A 202 -22.11 4.77 9.89
N TRP A 203 -21.83 3.55 9.44
CA TRP A 203 -21.06 2.59 10.22
C TRP A 203 -19.55 2.88 10.07
N SER A 204 -18.91 3.18 11.20
CA SER A 204 -17.45 3.29 11.29
C SER A 204 -16.93 2.26 12.29
N VAL A 205 -16.08 1.36 11.82
CA VAL A 205 -15.40 0.38 12.65
C VAL A 205 -14.06 0.97 13.05
N ARG A 206 -13.95 1.37 14.32
CA ARG A 206 -12.68 1.83 14.90
C ARG A 206 -11.99 0.62 15.53
N VAL A 207 -10.76 0.36 15.09
CA VAL A 207 -9.87 -0.65 15.66
C VAL A 207 -8.91 0.03 16.61
#